data_AF-A0A5N5VC52-F1
#
_entry.id   AF-A0A5N5VC52-F1
#
_cell.length_a   1.000
_cell.length_b   1.000
_cell.length_c   1.000
_cell.angle_alpha   90.00
_cell.angle_beta   90.00
_cell.angle_gamma   90.00
#
_symmetry.space_group_name_H-M   'P 1'
#
loop_
_entity.id
_entity.type
_entity.pdbx_description
1 polymer ?
#
loop_
_entity_poly.entity_id
_entity_poly.type
_entity_poly.pdbx_seq_one_letter_code
_entity_poly.pdbx_strand_id
1 'polypeptide(L)'
;MSAFYRVWADARQTFGSGLPQRGEGYDKSAQLTTFARDLDQAAPRQQWTGSAANAYSDANTEHQQVFTRLAELDRKISAHVTASAEVVAAGRQNLDAVRDWVTAAANSVPPGRLRDAMLTQIANKGLTELSEVVRRSNADANTIAESLRELGPEFDEIRRSSASAAPRSPRPTSAPPWATSPICPPVPSRPSTARTGSCWRR
;
A
#
# COMPACT_ATOMS: atom_id res chain seq x y z
N MET A 1 5.05 -20.21 38.62
CA MET A 1 3.91 -19.57 37.91
C MET A 1 4.15 -18.11 37.56
N SER A 2 4.63 -17.28 38.48
CA SER A 2 4.94 -15.86 38.20
C SER A 2 5.84 -15.65 36.97
N ALA A 3 6.85 -16.50 36.78
CA ALA A 3 7.74 -16.45 35.62
C ALA A 3 6.99 -16.64 34.29
N PHE A 4 6.06 -17.60 34.21
CA PHE A 4 5.24 -17.82 33.01
C PHE A 4 4.40 -16.57 32.68
N TYR A 5 3.68 -16.01 33.67
CA TYR A 5 2.83 -14.84 33.43
C TYR A 5 3.63 -13.60 33.01
N ARG A 6 4.87 -13.45 33.50
CA ARG A 6 5.77 -12.39 33.04
C ARG A 6 6.13 -12.58 31.56
N VAL A 7 6.60 -13.77 31.18
CA VAL A 7 6.97 -14.07 29.79
C VAL A 7 5.75 -13.93 28.85
N TRP A 8 4.58 -14.38 29.29
CA TRP A 8 3.33 -14.16 28.56
C TRP A 8 3.01 -12.68 28.38
N ALA A 9 3.14 -11.87 29.43
CA ALA A 9 2.88 -10.43 29.34
C ALA A 9 3.87 -9.75 28.38
N ASP A 10 5.15 -10.09 28.48
CA ASP A 10 6.19 -9.56 27.59
C ASP A 10 5.91 -9.93 26.12
N ALA A 11 5.57 -11.19 25.85
CA ALA A 11 5.18 -11.64 24.52
C ALA A 11 3.91 -10.94 24.03
N ARG A 12 2.89 -10.81 24.88
CA ARG A 12 1.62 -10.16 24.53
C ARG A 12 1.80 -8.67 24.20
N GLN A 13 2.79 -8.03 24.82
CA GLN A 13 3.14 -6.64 24.58
C GLN A 13 3.80 -6.43 23.20
N THR A 14 4.56 -7.39 22.67
CA THR A 14 5.19 -7.25 21.33
C THR A 14 4.17 -7.16 20.20
N PHE A 15 2.99 -7.76 20.40
CA PHE A 15 1.87 -7.65 19.48
C PHE A 15 1.13 -6.30 19.61
N GLY A 16 1.46 -5.46 20.60
CA GLY A 16 0.81 -4.17 20.86
C GLY A 16 -0.60 -4.26 21.44
N SER A 17 -1.30 -3.13 21.45
CA SER A 17 -2.66 -2.96 21.98
C SER A 17 -3.63 -2.42 20.91
N GLY A 18 -4.90 -2.21 21.27
CA GLY A 18 -5.94 -1.68 20.38
C GLY A 18 -6.40 -2.64 19.29
N LEU A 19 -7.28 -2.20 18.40
CA LEU A 19 -7.60 -2.97 17.19
C LEU A 19 -6.53 -2.72 16.13
N PRO A 20 -5.86 -3.76 15.60
CA PRO A 20 -4.92 -3.56 14.49
C PRO A 20 -5.63 -2.89 13.32
N GLN A 21 -5.03 -1.82 12.79
CA GLN A 21 -5.61 -1.11 11.66
C GLN A 21 -5.53 -1.97 10.40
N ARG A 22 -6.67 -2.16 9.76
CA ARG A 22 -6.80 -2.93 8.52
C ARG A 22 -6.52 -2.05 7.29
N GLY A 23 -6.40 -2.68 6.13
CA GLY A 23 -6.01 -2.06 4.87
C GLY A 23 -7.02 -1.10 4.26
N GLU A 24 -8.31 -1.19 4.61
CA GLU A 24 -9.38 -0.45 3.93
C GLU A 24 -9.20 1.08 4.05
N GLY A 25 -8.55 1.56 5.12
CA GLY A 25 -8.22 2.98 5.28
C GLY A 25 -7.17 3.49 4.27
N TYR A 26 -6.34 2.58 3.75
CA TYR A 26 -5.26 2.86 2.81
C TYR A 26 -5.67 2.63 1.36
N ASP A 27 -6.76 1.91 1.10
CA ASP A 27 -7.27 1.67 -0.26
C ASP A 27 -7.83 2.97 -0.88
N LYS A 28 -7.12 3.49 -1.88
CA LYS A 28 -7.51 4.59 -2.78
C LYS A 28 -7.75 4.09 -4.21
N SER A 29 -7.82 2.79 -4.44
CA SER A 29 -8.02 2.20 -5.76
C SER A 29 -9.29 2.68 -6.46
N ALA A 30 -10.36 2.96 -5.70
CA ALA A 30 -11.60 3.52 -6.24
C ALA A 30 -11.41 4.93 -6.84
N GLN A 31 -10.58 5.75 -6.19
CA GLN A 31 -10.24 7.09 -6.68
C GLN A 31 -9.38 6.98 -7.95
N LEU A 32 -8.37 6.12 -7.95
CA LEU A 32 -7.51 5.88 -9.12
C LEU A 32 -8.32 5.33 -10.31
N THR A 33 -9.26 4.42 -10.06
CA THR A 33 -10.20 3.91 -11.08
C THR A 33 -11.12 5.01 -11.61
N THR A 34 -11.46 6.01 -10.79
CA THR A 34 -12.25 7.16 -11.22
C THR A 34 -11.43 8.06 -12.14
N PHE A 35 -10.17 8.34 -11.80
CA PHE A 35 -9.28 9.11 -12.68
C PHE A 35 -9.07 8.46 -14.06
N ALA A 36 -8.92 7.13 -14.11
CA ALA A 36 -8.86 6.41 -15.38
C ALA A 36 -10.13 6.64 -16.23
N ARG A 37 -11.32 6.62 -15.60
CA ARG A 37 -12.60 6.87 -16.28
C ARG A 37 -12.75 8.33 -16.74
N ASP A 38 -12.31 9.29 -15.93
CA ASP A 38 -12.39 10.71 -16.28
C ASP A 38 -11.50 11.03 -17.49
N LEU A 39 -10.34 10.39 -17.59
CA LEU A 39 -9.47 10.49 -18.77
C LEU A 39 -10.13 9.91 -20.02
N ASP A 40 -10.81 8.77 -19.92
CA ASP A 40 -11.57 8.22 -21.04
C ASP A 40 -12.63 9.20 -21.58
N GLN A 41 -13.31 9.90 -20.66
CA GLN A 41 -14.27 10.93 -21.05
C GLN A 41 -13.62 12.16 -21.71
N ALA A 42 -12.34 12.43 -21.42
CA ALA A 42 -11.57 13.53 -21.99
C ALA A 42 -10.95 13.20 -23.36
N ALA A 43 -11.06 11.97 -23.85
CA ALA A 43 -10.49 11.56 -25.12
C ALA A 43 -10.98 12.45 -26.30
N PRO A 44 -10.13 12.69 -27.32
CA PRO A 44 -10.53 13.45 -28.50
C PRO A 44 -11.73 12.77 -29.17
N ARG A 45 -12.82 13.52 -29.33
CA ARG A 45 -14.02 13.06 -30.04
C ARG A 45 -14.00 13.56 -31.49
N GLN A 46 -15.05 13.25 -32.25
CA GLN A 46 -15.13 13.55 -33.69
C GLN A 46 -14.84 15.02 -34.06
N GLN A 47 -15.06 15.96 -33.15
CA GLN A 47 -14.77 17.38 -33.35
C GLN A 47 -13.29 17.79 -33.24
N TRP A 48 -12.41 16.95 -32.68
CA TRP A 48 -10.98 17.22 -32.57
C TRP A 48 -10.17 16.13 -33.27
N THR A 49 -9.60 16.49 -34.42
CA THR A 49 -8.86 15.57 -35.29
C THR A 49 -7.49 16.14 -35.66
N GLY A 50 -6.64 15.31 -36.27
CA GLY A 50 -5.28 15.66 -36.69
C GLY A 50 -4.20 15.18 -35.72
N SER A 51 -2.93 15.46 -36.05
CA SER A 51 -1.78 14.94 -35.31
C SER A 51 -1.76 15.28 -33.82
N ALA A 52 -2.23 16.48 -33.46
CA ALA A 52 -2.34 16.90 -32.06
C ALA A 52 -3.41 16.09 -31.30
N ALA A 53 -4.54 15.76 -31.94
CA ALA A 53 -5.57 14.90 -31.35
C ALA A 53 -5.02 13.49 -31.12
N ASN A 54 -4.31 12.93 -32.10
CA ASN A 54 -3.69 11.60 -31.97
C ASN A 54 -2.69 11.55 -30.82
N ALA A 55 -1.77 12.52 -30.74
CA ALA A 55 -0.77 12.58 -29.67
C ALA A 55 -1.40 12.70 -28.27
N TYR A 56 -2.50 13.45 -28.16
CA TYR A 56 -3.26 13.51 -26.91
C TYR A 56 -3.96 12.18 -26.60
N SER A 57 -4.58 11.54 -27.59
CA SER A 57 -5.24 10.24 -27.42
C SER A 57 -4.27 9.17 -26.92
N ASP A 58 -3.05 9.15 -27.47
CA ASP A 58 -1.99 8.23 -27.06
C ASP A 58 -1.61 8.46 -25.60
N ALA A 59 -1.30 9.71 -25.23
CA ALA A 59 -0.96 10.08 -23.85
C ALA A 59 -2.11 9.80 -22.86
N ASN A 60 -3.36 10.03 -23.28
CA ASN A 60 -4.54 9.75 -22.49
C ASN A 60 -4.67 8.24 -22.21
N THR A 61 -4.46 7.41 -23.23
CA THR A 61 -4.47 5.94 -23.10
C THR A 61 -3.37 5.46 -22.16
N GLU A 62 -2.16 6.01 -22.27
CA GLU A 62 -1.05 5.67 -21.36
C GLU A 62 -1.38 6.03 -19.90
N HIS A 63 -1.95 7.22 -19.66
CA HIS A 63 -2.36 7.63 -18.31
C HIS A 63 -3.47 6.72 -17.74
N GLN A 64 -4.46 6.33 -18.55
CA GLN A 64 -5.49 5.38 -18.11
C GLN A 64 -4.89 4.04 -17.65
N GLN A 65 -3.93 3.52 -18.41
CA GLN A 65 -3.22 2.28 -18.06
C GLN A 65 -2.44 2.44 -16.76
N VAL A 66 -1.74 3.56 -16.58
CA VAL A 66 -1.02 3.86 -15.33
C VAL A 66 -1.98 3.89 -14.13
N PHE A 67 -3.10 4.62 -14.21
CA PHE A 67 -4.06 4.70 -13.12
C PHE A 67 -4.71 3.35 -12.80
N THR A 68 -4.99 2.54 -13.82
CA THR A 68 -5.55 1.20 -13.65
C THR A 68 -4.57 0.28 -12.93
N ARG A 69 -3.29 0.28 -13.33
CA ARG A 69 -2.25 -0.53 -12.69
C ARG A 69 -1.96 -0.07 -11.26
N LEU A 70 -1.94 1.24 -11.02
CA LEU A 70 -1.80 1.80 -9.66
C LEU A 70 -2.98 1.39 -8.77
N ALA A 71 -4.21 1.40 -9.29
CA ALA A 71 -5.39 0.96 -8.55
C ALA A 71 -5.28 -0.52 -8.13
N GLU A 72 -4.76 -1.38 -9.00
CA GLU A 72 -4.54 -2.79 -8.66
C GLU A 72 -3.48 -2.97 -7.57
N LEU A 73 -2.34 -2.28 -7.69
CA LEU A 73 -1.27 -2.32 -6.68
C LEU A 73 -1.75 -1.82 -5.32
N ASP A 74 -2.53 -0.74 -5.32
CA ASP A 74 -3.09 -0.16 -4.10
C ASP A 74 -4.01 -1.15 -3.37
N ARG A 75 -4.83 -1.93 -4.10
CA ARG A 75 -5.61 -3.04 -3.53
C ARG A 75 -4.73 -4.14 -2.95
N LYS A 76 -3.68 -4.54 -3.67
CA LYS A 76 -2.73 -5.57 -3.20
C LYS A 76 -2.08 -5.13 -1.88
N ILE A 77 -1.60 -3.89 -1.80
CA ILE A 77 -1.04 -3.32 -0.56
C ILE A 77 -2.07 -3.32 0.57
N SER A 78 -3.28 -2.84 0.31
CA SER A 78 -4.38 -2.86 1.29
C SER A 78 -4.62 -4.27 1.83
N ALA A 79 -4.70 -5.28 0.96
CA ALA A 79 -4.85 -6.67 1.37
C ALA A 79 -3.70 -7.15 2.27
N HIS A 80 -2.45 -6.80 1.99
CA HIS A 80 -1.30 -7.15 2.83
C HIS A 80 -1.29 -6.45 4.20
N VAL A 81 -1.74 -5.19 4.27
CA VAL A 81 -1.94 -4.49 5.54
C VAL A 81 -3.01 -5.18 6.37
N THR A 82 -4.12 -5.55 5.74
CA THR A 82 -5.18 -6.35 6.36
C THR A 82 -4.66 -7.69 6.88
N ALA A 83 -3.91 -8.44 6.07
CA ALA A 83 -3.34 -9.72 6.49
C ALA A 83 -2.39 -9.55 7.70
N SER A 84 -1.59 -8.48 7.71
CA SER A 84 -0.69 -8.16 8.83
C SER A 84 -1.47 -7.85 10.12
N ALA A 85 -2.56 -7.10 10.00
CA ALA A 85 -3.48 -6.81 11.10
C ALA A 85 -4.10 -8.10 11.68
N GLU A 86 -4.45 -9.05 10.81
CA GLU A 86 -4.99 -10.36 11.19
C GLU A 86 -3.96 -11.25 11.90
N VAL A 87 -2.71 -11.29 11.42
CA VAL A 87 -1.61 -12.00 12.11
C VAL A 87 -1.43 -11.48 13.54
N VAL A 88 -1.47 -10.15 13.71
CA VAL A 88 -1.37 -9.53 15.03
C VAL A 88 -2.57 -9.90 15.90
N ALA A 89 -3.79 -9.81 15.37
CA ALA A 89 -5.00 -10.16 16.12
C ALA A 89 -5.01 -11.63 16.54
N ALA A 90 -4.66 -12.54 15.63
CA ALA A 90 -4.60 -13.98 15.87
C ALA A 90 -3.51 -14.33 16.90
N GLY A 91 -2.32 -13.75 16.78
CA GLY A 91 -1.23 -13.96 17.75
C GLY A 91 -1.65 -13.58 19.18
N ARG A 92 -2.34 -12.45 19.33
CA ARG A 92 -2.89 -12.01 20.63
C ARG A 92 -3.93 -12.98 21.18
N GLN A 93 -4.90 -13.41 20.37
CA GLN A 93 -5.92 -14.37 20.78
C GLN A 93 -5.31 -15.71 21.20
N ASN A 94 -4.32 -16.19 20.45
CA ASN A 94 -3.62 -17.43 20.75
C ASN A 94 -2.81 -17.33 22.06
N LEU A 95 -2.11 -16.21 22.28
CA LEU A 95 -1.43 -15.96 23.55
C LEU A 95 -2.41 -15.91 24.73
N ASP A 96 -3.54 -15.22 24.58
CA ASP A 96 -4.58 -15.13 25.61
C ASP A 96 -5.13 -16.54 25.93
N ALA A 97 -5.37 -17.37 24.92
CA ALA A 97 -5.80 -18.76 25.08
C ALA A 97 -4.77 -19.63 25.83
N VAL A 98 -3.47 -19.47 25.56
CA VAL A 98 -2.41 -20.19 26.28
C VAL A 98 -2.38 -19.81 27.77
N ARG A 99 -2.52 -18.50 28.08
CA ARG A 99 -2.62 -18.05 29.47
C ARG A 99 -3.82 -18.65 30.18
N ASP A 100 -4.98 -18.64 29.52
CA ASP A 100 -6.21 -19.15 30.12
C ASP A 100 -6.11 -20.65 30.37
N TRP A 101 -5.52 -21.41 29.43
CA TRP A 101 -5.21 -22.82 29.63
C TRP A 101 -4.26 -23.05 30.82
N VAL A 102 -3.14 -22.32 30.92
CA VAL A 102 -2.21 -22.44 32.06
C VAL A 102 -2.91 -22.14 33.38
N THR A 103 -3.74 -21.10 33.41
CA THR A 103 -4.49 -20.69 34.60
C THR A 103 -5.46 -21.78 35.04
N ALA A 104 -6.25 -22.30 34.10
CA ALA A 104 -7.20 -23.38 34.37
C ALA A 104 -6.49 -24.66 34.84
N ALA A 105 -5.41 -25.05 34.16
CA ALA A 105 -4.62 -26.22 34.52
C ALA A 105 -4.02 -26.07 35.92
N ALA A 106 -3.42 -24.91 36.25
CA ALA A 106 -2.84 -24.67 37.56
C ALA A 106 -3.90 -24.72 38.69
N ASN A 107 -5.10 -24.20 38.44
CA ASN A 107 -6.21 -24.24 39.39
C ASN A 107 -6.76 -25.66 39.62
N SER A 108 -6.59 -26.56 38.65
CA SER A 108 -7.00 -27.96 38.76
C SER A 108 -6.03 -28.84 39.58
N VAL A 109 -4.82 -28.34 39.90
CA VAL A 109 -3.81 -29.12 40.63
C VAL A 109 -4.15 -29.19 42.11
N PRO A 110 -4.40 -30.39 42.68
CA PRO A 110 -4.70 -30.54 44.10
C PRO A 110 -3.52 -30.16 45.01
N PRO A 111 -3.78 -29.75 46.27
CA PRO A 111 -2.72 -29.63 47.27
C PRO A 111 -2.06 -30.98 47.53
N GLY A 112 -0.72 -30.99 47.66
CA GLY A 112 0.02 -32.21 47.97
C GLY A 112 1.51 -32.10 47.65
N ARG A 113 2.27 -33.15 47.97
CA ARG A 113 3.73 -33.19 47.81
C ARG A 113 4.21 -33.03 46.37
N LEU A 114 3.36 -33.36 45.39
CA LEU A 114 3.67 -33.28 43.96
C LEU A 114 3.19 -31.98 43.30
N ARG A 115 2.50 -31.10 44.04
CA ARG A 115 1.85 -29.91 43.47
C ARG A 115 2.83 -29.02 42.72
N ASP A 116 3.96 -28.70 43.33
CA ASP A 116 4.95 -27.78 42.72
C ASP A 116 5.58 -28.36 41.46
N ALA A 117 5.79 -29.69 41.42
CA ALA A 117 6.28 -30.38 40.23
C ALA A 117 5.26 -30.32 39.09
N MET A 118 3.98 -30.60 39.37
CA MET A 118 2.89 -30.53 38.38
C MET A 118 2.69 -29.10 37.86
N LEU A 119 2.71 -28.13 38.76
CA LEU A 119 2.68 -26.71 38.42
C LEU A 119 3.84 -26.37 37.47
N THR A 120 5.07 -26.75 37.80
CA THR A 120 6.24 -26.51 36.95
C THR A 120 6.07 -27.11 35.55
N GLN A 121 5.54 -28.33 35.44
CA GLN A 121 5.26 -28.96 34.14
C GLN A 121 4.23 -28.18 33.32
N ILE A 122 3.15 -27.69 33.96
CA ILE A 122 2.13 -26.85 33.30
C ILE A 122 2.76 -25.57 32.76
N ALA A 123 3.57 -24.87 33.57
CA ALA A 123 4.27 -23.67 33.11
C ALA A 123 5.21 -23.95 31.94
N ASN A 124 5.99 -25.03 31.99
CA ASN A 124 6.91 -25.38 30.91
C ASN A 124 6.17 -25.67 29.60
N LYS A 125 5.05 -26.40 29.66
CA LYS A 125 4.20 -26.61 28.49
C LYS A 125 3.64 -25.28 27.97
N GLY A 126 3.16 -24.41 28.86
CA GLY A 126 2.67 -23.09 28.48
C GLY A 126 3.74 -22.23 27.79
N LEU A 127 4.99 -22.30 28.24
CA LEU A 127 6.12 -21.61 27.60
C LEU A 127 6.43 -22.18 26.21
N THR A 128 6.35 -23.49 26.02
CA THR A 128 6.49 -24.11 24.70
C THR A 128 5.41 -23.63 23.73
N GLU A 129 4.13 -23.68 24.14
CA GLU A 129 3.01 -23.21 23.31
C GLU A 129 3.12 -21.72 22.98
N LEU A 130 3.50 -20.89 23.95
CA LEU A 130 3.77 -19.47 23.75
C LEU A 130 4.86 -19.23 22.69
N SER A 131 5.98 -19.95 22.79
CA SER A 131 7.07 -19.84 21.80
C SER A 131 6.61 -20.23 20.40
N GLU A 132 5.74 -21.24 20.29
CA GLU A 132 5.19 -21.68 19.02
C GLU A 132 4.26 -20.64 18.39
N VAL A 133 3.42 -19.98 19.20
CA VAL A 133 2.58 -18.86 18.73
C VAL A 133 3.45 -17.73 18.16
N VAL A 134 4.47 -17.29 18.90
CA VAL A 134 5.38 -16.22 18.43
C VAL A 134 6.11 -16.63 17.16
N ARG A 135 6.62 -17.86 17.11
CA ARG A 135 7.33 -18.40 15.94
C ARG A 135 6.43 -18.42 14.70
N ARG A 136 5.18 -18.86 14.85
CA ARG A 136 4.20 -18.91 13.75
C ARG A 136 3.83 -17.51 13.28
N SER A 137 3.51 -16.60 14.19
CA SER A 137 3.19 -15.21 13.82
C SER A 137 4.34 -14.52 13.08
N ASN A 138 5.59 -14.78 13.47
CA ASN A 138 6.76 -14.25 12.75
C ASN A 138 6.91 -14.86 11.35
N ALA A 139 6.63 -16.16 11.19
CA ALA A 139 6.62 -16.80 9.88
C ALA A 139 5.55 -16.19 8.97
N ASP A 140 4.33 -16.02 9.46
CA ASP A 140 3.22 -15.42 8.72
C ASP A 140 3.55 -13.97 8.31
N ALA A 141 4.11 -13.19 9.24
CA ALA A 141 4.57 -11.82 8.97
C ALA A 141 5.69 -11.77 7.90
N ASN A 142 6.62 -12.72 7.93
CA ASN A 142 7.69 -12.81 6.94
C ASN A 142 7.15 -13.14 5.55
N THR A 143 6.20 -14.07 5.43
CA THR A 143 5.53 -14.38 4.16
C THR A 143 4.84 -13.15 3.59
N ILE A 144 4.13 -12.37 4.43
CA ILE A 144 3.50 -11.12 3.98
C ILE A 144 4.56 -10.10 3.53
N ALA A 145 5.67 -9.99 4.26
CA ALA A 145 6.76 -9.09 3.91
C ALA A 145 7.44 -9.48 2.58
N GLU A 146 7.56 -10.78 2.29
CA GLU A 146 8.04 -11.28 1.00
C GLU A 146 7.09 -10.90 -0.14
N SER A 147 5.79 -11.18 -0.01
CA SER A 147 4.80 -10.77 -1.00
C SER A 147 4.77 -9.25 -1.23
N LEU A 148 4.95 -8.45 -0.17
CA LEU A 148 5.01 -7.00 -0.31
C LEU A 148 6.26 -6.53 -1.08
N ARG A 149 7.41 -7.20 -0.91
CA ARG A 149 8.64 -6.90 -1.66
C ARG A 149 8.48 -7.21 -3.16
N GLU A 150 7.72 -8.26 -3.49
CA GLU A 150 7.42 -8.63 -4.89
C GLU A 150 6.62 -7.55 -5.63
N LEU A 151 5.90 -6.66 -4.93
CA LEU A 151 5.21 -5.53 -5.55
C LEU A 151 6.15 -4.40 -6.00
N GLY A 152 7.36 -4.31 -5.43
CA GLY A 152 8.33 -3.26 -5.74
C GLY A 152 8.66 -3.13 -7.24
N PRO A 153 9.02 -4.23 -7.92
CA PRO A 153 9.22 -4.25 -9.37
C PRO A 153 8.01 -3.76 -10.19
N GLU A 154 6.78 -4.05 -9.77
CA GLU A 154 5.56 -3.57 -10.44
C GLU A 154 5.45 -2.04 -10.35
N PHE A 155 5.75 -1.44 -9.19
CA PHE A 155 5.84 0.02 -9.05
C PHE A 155 6.92 0.64 -9.94
N ASP A 156 8.09 0.02 -10.00
CA ASP A 156 9.19 0.48 -10.85
C ASP A 156 8.87 0.41 -12.34
N GLU A 157 8.06 -0.56 -12.75
CA GLU A 157 7.56 -0.64 -14.12
C GLU A 157 6.59 0.48 -14.45
N ILE A 158 5.62 0.76 -13.58
CA ILE A 158 4.68 1.89 -13.75
C ILE A 158 5.44 3.22 -13.78
N ARG A 159 6.46 3.38 -12.94
CA ARG A 159 7.32 4.58 -12.93
C ARG A 159 8.08 4.75 -14.24
N ARG A 160 8.57 3.66 -14.83
CA ARG A 160 9.26 3.69 -16.13
C ARG A 160 8.30 4.00 -17.27
N SER A 161 7.11 3.39 -17.30
CA SER A 161 6.11 3.62 -18.35
C SER A 161 5.56 5.05 -18.32
N SER A 162 5.33 5.61 -17.13
CA SER A 162 4.92 7.00 -16.96
C SER A 162 6.02 8.00 -17.32
N ALA A 163 7.30 7.68 -17.10
CA ALA A 163 8.42 8.51 -17.55
C ALA A 163 8.57 8.53 -19.08
N SER A 164 8.26 7.43 -19.77
CA SER A 164 8.24 7.38 -21.23
C SER A 164 7.05 8.13 -21.86
N ALA A 165 5.95 8.29 -21.12
CA ALA A 165 4.75 9.01 -21.51
C ALA A 165 4.88 10.56 -21.45
N ALA A 166 5.97 11.07 -20.88
CA ALA A 166 6.22 12.52 -20.85
C ALA A 166 6.30 13.07 -22.29
N PRO A 167 5.62 14.19 -22.60
CA PRO A 167 5.56 14.69 -23.96
C PRO A 167 6.97 15.01 -24.45
N ARG A 168 7.47 14.22 -25.40
CA ARG A 168 8.61 14.61 -26.22
C ARG A 168 8.15 15.82 -27.01
N SER A 169 8.54 17.01 -26.55
CA SER A 169 8.31 18.23 -27.31
C SER A 169 8.84 17.99 -28.73
N PRO A 170 8.00 18.09 -29.78
CA PRO A 170 8.52 18.13 -31.11
C PRO A 170 9.47 19.32 -31.15
N ARG A 171 10.73 19.11 -31.52
CA ARG A 171 11.60 20.23 -31.88
C ARG A 171 10.87 20.99 -32.99
N PRO A 172 10.51 22.27 -32.82
CA PRO A 172 9.78 22.98 -33.86
C PRO A 172 10.69 23.09 -35.08
N THR A 173 10.45 22.26 -36.09
CA THR A 173 11.20 22.30 -37.36
C THR A 173 10.65 23.37 -38.31
N SER A 174 9.51 23.98 -37.99
CA SER A 174 9.07 25.25 -38.58
C SER A 174 7.95 25.87 -37.75
N ALA A 175 7.95 27.19 -37.66
CA ALA A 175 6.86 27.94 -37.05
C ALA A 175 5.60 27.81 -37.92
N PRO A 176 4.41 27.58 -37.33
CA PRO A 176 3.18 27.50 -38.10
C PRO A 176 2.80 28.87 -38.68
N PRO A 177 2.09 28.92 -39.83
CA PRO A 177 1.86 30.14 -40.61
C PRO A 177 1.01 31.22 -39.92
N TRP A 178 0.41 30.93 -38.76
CA TRP A 178 -0.34 31.91 -37.97
C TRP A 178 0.55 32.71 -36.99
N ALA A 179 1.81 32.30 -36.77
CA ALA A 179 2.75 32.95 -35.86
C ALA A 179 3.20 34.35 -36.33
N THR A 180 2.95 34.71 -37.58
CA THR A 180 3.24 36.03 -38.18
C THR A 180 2.04 36.99 -38.17
N SER A 181 0.94 36.64 -37.49
CA SER A 181 -0.22 37.55 -37.39
C SER A 181 0.10 38.79 -36.55
N PRO A 182 -0.27 40.01 -36.98
CA PRO A 182 0.07 41.27 -36.30
C PRO A 182 -0.64 41.49 -34.95
N ILE A 183 -1.41 40.50 -34.46
CA ILE A 183 -2.19 40.58 -33.22
C ILE A 183 -1.37 40.12 -32.00
N CYS A 184 -0.25 39.42 -32.20
CA CYS A 184 0.68 39.10 -31.12
C CYS A 184 1.86 40.10 -31.14
N PRO A 185 2.13 40.87 -30.06
CA PRO A 185 3.41 41.55 -29.97
C PRO A 185 4.52 40.49 -29.95
N PRO A 186 5.70 40.78 -30.55
CA PRO A 186 6.82 39.85 -30.54
C PRO A 186 7.14 39.46 -29.11
N VAL A 187 7.25 38.15 -28.86
CA VAL A 187 7.68 37.61 -27.57
C VAL A 187 9.03 38.25 -27.24
N PRO A 188 9.14 39.11 -26.22
CA PRO A 188 10.45 39.62 -25.84
C PRO A 188 11.27 38.43 -25.36
N SER A 189 12.49 38.29 -25.88
CA SER A 189 13.48 37.32 -25.45
C SER A 189 13.74 37.53 -23.95
N ARG A 190 12.98 36.85 -23.08
CA ARG A 190 13.15 37.00 -21.64
C ARG A 190 14.11 35.94 -21.11
N PRO A 191 15.09 36.35 -20.27
CA PRO A 191 15.83 35.41 -19.45
C PRO A 191 14.90 34.76 -18.43
N SER A 192 15.25 33.53 -18.06
CA SER A 192 14.67 32.69 -17.01
C SER A 192 14.08 33.50 -15.84
N THR A 193 12.74 33.55 -15.75
CA THR A 193 11.90 33.38 -14.55
C THR A 193 10.50 34.01 -14.75
N ALA A 194 9.48 33.22 -14.40
CA ALA A 194 8.11 33.58 -14.05
C ALA A 194 7.03 33.89 -15.12
N ARG A 195 5.89 33.21 -14.87
CA ARG A 195 4.48 33.39 -15.29
C ARG A 195 4.07 33.04 -16.72
N THR A 196 3.40 31.90 -16.83
CA THR A 196 2.44 31.54 -17.88
C THR A 196 1.28 32.53 -17.89
N GLY A 197 1.31 33.50 -18.81
CA GLY A 197 0.15 34.30 -19.19
C GLY A 197 -0.70 33.51 -20.19
N SER A 198 -1.96 33.28 -19.85
CA SER A 198 -2.94 32.56 -20.67
C SER A 198 -3.46 33.44 -21.80
N CYS A 199 -3.43 32.96 -23.05
CA CYS A 199 -4.23 33.53 -24.14
C CYS A 199 -5.58 32.82 -24.18
N TRP A 200 -6.62 33.46 -23.67
CA TRP A 200 -8.01 33.07 -23.93
C TRP A 200 -8.48 33.69 -25.24
N ARG A 201 -9.08 32.88 -26.13
CA ARG A 201 -9.77 33.34 -27.35
C ARG A 201 -11.00 34.17 -26.96
N ARG A 202 -11.28 35.20 -27.75
CA ARG A 202 -12.64 35.66 -28.00
C ARG A 202 -13.06 35.15 -29.38
#